data_AF-A0A846WIS0-F1
#
_entry.id   AF-A0A846WIS0-F1
#
_cell.length_a   1.000
_cell.length_b   1.000
_cell.length_c   1.000
_cell.angle_alpha   90.00
_cell.angle_beta   90.00
_cell.angle_gamma   90.00
#
_symmetry.space_group_name_H-M   'P 1'
#
loop_
_entity.id
_entity.type
_entity.pdbx_description
1 polymer ?
#
loop_
_entity_poly.entity_id
_entity_poly.type
_entity_poly.pdbx_seq_one_letter_code
_entity_poly.pdbx_strand_id
1 'polypeptide(L)'
;MGDSHTMPPGSVEPSTSTRSAGTSTRRELLRAAAIGALVLPTGSVIAGRASAAPASPGLLRSRPRLTHGVAAGDQSASGAVVWARSDSPARMIVETSATETFRNTRTFTGPLLTPLTDGTGRVRVAGLPPGQTVHYRVHLEGPTGAVGEPVTGMFRTAPVTAGDVHFLWSGDVVGQGWGINPDIGGLPVFGVMADRAPDFFIHSGDAIYADNTIDPTQKQNNGQLYRSITTPAKAHVAQTVDDFRGNYAYNLTDGNYRRFAASVGQLIQWDDHEVLNNWYPGENLTGQKRDGYTQTDVNTLARNARQAWREWQPVSEATENRVYRKVSHGPLLDVFLLDMRTYKDPNPANWSTTDDGGILGAEQTRWLIDSLRSSRATWKVIANDLPISIVVPDALSDPRHGPKSMEAVAQGDPGAPRGREIAFSKVFSQTKNVTGKVFLTADVHYTAAISYEPDRATFRDFSPFWEFVSGPLHAGAFPVSPLDATFGPRYEYVHAPQKANTSPAEGFQHFGEVRIAKDTKVLTVALCDSHGQVLYTKELTP
;
A
#
# COMPACT_ATOMS: atom_id res chain seq x y z
N MET A 1 24.90 20.76 -73.36
CA MET A 1 24.14 19.50 -73.21
C MET A 1 23.22 19.72 -72.02
N GLY A 2 22.03 20.33 -72.13
CA GLY A 2 20.85 19.95 -72.93
C GLY A 2 20.18 18.77 -72.22
N ASP A 3 18.91 18.75 -71.81
CA ASP A 3 17.81 19.72 -71.75
C ASP A 3 16.75 19.18 -70.75
N SER A 4 15.83 20.06 -70.41
CA SER A 4 14.56 19.97 -69.67
C SER A 4 13.57 18.84 -70.00
N HIS A 5 12.72 18.45 -69.04
CA HIS A 5 11.22 18.38 -69.07
C HIS A 5 10.65 17.35 -68.04
N THR A 6 9.92 17.71 -66.97
CA THR A 6 8.45 18.00 -66.81
C THR A 6 7.44 16.93 -67.27
N MET A 7 6.77 16.28 -66.28
CA MET A 7 5.33 15.88 -66.05
C MET A 7 4.46 15.38 -67.24
N PRO A 8 3.35 14.58 -67.11
CA PRO A 8 2.34 14.55 -66.01
C PRO A 8 1.65 13.14 -65.77
N PRO A 9 0.48 13.01 -65.08
CA PRO A 9 -0.03 11.76 -64.48
C PRO A 9 -1.11 11.03 -65.31
N GLY A 10 -1.43 9.79 -64.94
CA GLY A 10 -2.51 8.98 -65.52
C GLY A 10 -3.27 8.14 -64.50
N SER A 11 -4.55 8.43 -64.36
CA SER A 11 -5.62 7.73 -63.63
C SER A 11 -6.18 6.53 -64.40
N VAL A 12 -6.77 5.54 -63.70
CA VAL A 12 -8.14 4.97 -63.86
C VAL A 12 -8.29 3.67 -63.03
N GLU A 13 -9.39 3.61 -62.26
CA GLU A 13 -9.90 2.55 -61.36
C GLU A 13 -10.50 1.31 -62.10
N PRO A 14 -11.36 0.46 -61.49
CA PRO A 14 -11.14 -0.51 -60.41
C PRO A 14 -11.59 -1.94 -60.79
N SER A 15 -11.24 -2.95 -59.99
CA SER A 15 -11.98 -4.22 -59.98
C SER A 15 -12.66 -4.45 -58.63
N THR A 16 -13.99 -4.55 -58.71
CA THR A 16 -14.91 -4.85 -57.62
C THR A 16 -14.89 -6.34 -57.27
N SER A 17 -14.84 -6.66 -55.98
CA SER A 17 -15.46 -7.89 -55.47
C SER A 17 -15.98 -7.65 -54.05
N THR A 18 -17.27 -7.92 -53.92
CA THR A 18 -18.16 -7.66 -52.81
C THR A 18 -18.14 -8.79 -51.77
N ARG A 19 -18.27 -8.43 -50.49
CA ARG A 19 -19.08 -9.08 -49.41
C ARG A 19 -18.67 -8.43 -48.08
N SER A 20 -19.44 -7.45 -47.60
CA SER A 20 -20.64 -7.59 -46.76
C SER A 20 -20.39 -8.19 -45.37
N ALA A 21 -20.39 -7.24 -44.42
CA ALA A 21 -20.60 -7.30 -42.99
C ALA A 21 -21.70 -8.25 -42.46
N GLY A 22 -21.64 -8.49 -41.13
CA GLY A 22 -22.76 -8.94 -40.31
C GLY A 22 -22.32 -9.76 -39.09
N THR A 23 -21.81 -9.14 -38.02
CA THR A 23 -22.48 -8.96 -36.71
C THR A 23 -22.87 -10.24 -35.98
N SER A 24 -22.06 -10.59 -34.97
CA SER A 24 -22.36 -11.62 -33.96
C SER A 24 -23.19 -11.03 -32.82
N THR A 25 -24.33 -11.66 -32.51
CA THR A 25 -25.14 -11.37 -31.32
C THR A 25 -25.55 -12.65 -30.59
N ARG A 26 -25.35 -12.62 -29.27
CA ARG A 26 -25.93 -13.38 -28.14
C ARG A 26 -26.86 -14.58 -28.42
N ARG A 27 -26.49 -15.76 -27.89
CA ARG A 27 -27.27 -16.63 -26.96
C ARG A 27 -26.48 -17.93 -26.73
N GLU A 28 -26.08 -18.21 -25.49
CA GLU A 28 -26.72 -19.22 -24.62
C GLU A 28 -26.93 -20.57 -25.30
N LEU A 29 -26.22 -21.62 -24.84
CA LEU A 29 -26.76 -22.98 -24.67
C LEU A 29 -25.68 -23.92 -24.09
N LEU A 30 -25.74 -24.14 -22.77
CA LEU A 30 -25.28 -25.36 -22.12
C LEU A 30 -26.52 -26.11 -21.62
N ARG A 31 -26.78 -27.31 -22.16
CA ARG A 31 -27.56 -28.36 -21.51
C ARG A 31 -27.03 -29.73 -21.95
N ALA A 32 -26.24 -30.36 -21.09
CA ALA A 32 -25.97 -31.79 -21.15
C ALA A 32 -27.11 -32.53 -20.41
N ALA A 33 -27.71 -33.50 -21.08
CA ALA A 33 -28.69 -34.42 -20.52
C ALA A 33 -28.00 -35.74 -20.19
N ALA A 34 -28.20 -36.25 -18.98
CA ALA A 34 -27.84 -37.61 -18.58
C ALA A 34 -28.98 -38.18 -17.72
N ILE A 35 -29.75 -39.11 -18.28
CA ILE A 35 -30.57 -40.05 -17.51
C ILE A 35 -30.53 -41.40 -18.23
N GLY A 36 -29.83 -42.37 -17.63
CA GLY A 36 -29.96 -43.79 -17.92
C GLY A 36 -30.95 -44.42 -16.93
N ALA A 37 -31.89 -45.19 -17.46
CA ALA A 37 -32.89 -45.93 -16.70
C ALA A 37 -32.38 -47.33 -16.33
N LEU A 38 -32.65 -47.77 -15.10
CA LEU A 38 -32.70 -49.20 -14.75
C LEU A 38 -33.85 -49.46 -13.78
N VAL A 39 -34.45 -50.63 -13.94
CA VAL A 39 -35.84 -50.98 -13.60
C VAL A 39 -35.86 -52.30 -12.80
N LEU A 40 -36.72 -52.34 -11.75
CA LEU A 40 -37.36 -53.48 -11.01
C LEU A 40 -36.60 -54.20 -9.87
N PRO A 41 -37.30 -54.90 -8.93
CA PRO A 41 -38.72 -54.84 -8.51
C PRO A 41 -39.00 -54.88 -6.97
N THR A 42 -40.29 -54.62 -6.68
CA THR A 42 -41.17 -54.72 -5.49
C THR A 42 -40.84 -55.59 -4.27
N GLY A 43 -41.11 -55.04 -3.08
CA GLY A 43 -41.44 -55.77 -1.84
C GLY A 43 -42.24 -54.88 -0.86
N SER A 44 -43.43 -55.33 -0.47
CA SER A 44 -44.47 -54.58 0.28
C SER A 44 -44.20 -54.48 1.78
N VAL A 45 -44.30 -53.28 2.39
CA VAL A 45 -44.56 -53.12 3.84
C VAL A 45 -45.38 -51.85 4.15
N ILE A 46 -46.60 -52.10 4.64
CA ILE A 46 -47.42 -51.42 5.66
C ILE A 46 -47.35 -49.89 5.83
N ALA A 47 -48.55 -49.29 5.81
CA ALA A 47 -48.87 -47.90 6.01
C ALA A 47 -48.33 -47.26 7.30
N GLY A 48 -47.70 -46.09 7.12
CA GLY A 48 -47.65 -45.01 8.11
C GLY A 48 -47.92 -43.69 7.38
N ARG A 49 -49.14 -43.15 7.49
CA ARG A 49 -49.45 -41.79 7.04
C ARG A 49 -48.80 -40.80 8.00
N ALA A 50 -47.53 -40.48 7.77
CA ALA A 50 -46.97 -39.22 8.23
C ALA A 50 -47.40 -38.16 7.22
N SER A 51 -48.25 -37.22 7.63
CA SER A 51 -48.46 -35.98 6.89
C SER A 51 -47.12 -35.26 6.79
N ALA A 52 -46.41 -35.47 5.69
CA ALA A 52 -45.33 -34.59 5.30
C ALA A 52 -45.98 -33.23 5.02
N ALA A 53 -45.86 -32.32 5.98
CA ALA A 53 -46.00 -30.90 5.66
C ALA A 53 -45.10 -30.64 4.45
N PRO A 54 -45.55 -29.91 3.41
CA PRO A 54 -44.66 -29.54 2.35
C PRO A 54 -43.55 -28.71 2.99
N ALA A 55 -42.35 -29.31 3.11
CA ALA A 55 -41.15 -28.55 3.26
C ALA A 55 -41.14 -27.67 2.02
N SER A 56 -41.53 -26.41 2.20
CA SER A 56 -41.34 -25.39 1.19
C SER A 56 -39.87 -25.54 0.80
N PRO A 57 -39.53 -25.71 -0.49
CA PRO A 57 -38.14 -25.62 -0.90
C PRO A 57 -37.79 -24.15 -0.64
N GLY A 58 -37.36 -23.86 0.59
CA GLY A 58 -36.75 -22.61 0.94
C GLY A 58 -35.56 -22.55 0.02
N LEU A 59 -35.67 -21.73 -1.03
CA LEU A 59 -34.54 -21.36 -1.86
C LEU A 59 -33.47 -20.90 -0.88
N LEU A 60 -32.50 -21.76 -0.58
CA LEU A 60 -31.19 -21.37 -0.10
C LEU A 60 -30.60 -20.51 -1.21
N ARG A 61 -31.04 -19.26 -1.31
CA ARG A 61 -30.36 -18.26 -2.11
C ARG A 61 -29.05 -18.07 -1.38
N SER A 62 -27.99 -18.70 -1.87
CA SER A 62 -26.64 -18.39 -1.44
C SER A 62 -26.46 -16.88 -1.64
N ARG A 63 -26.41 -16.15 -0.53
CA ARG A 63 -26.16 -14.71 -0.53
C ARG A 63 -24.66 -14.51 -0.67
N PRO A 64 -24.21 -13.58 -1.53
CA PRO A 64 -22.79 -13.25 -1.62
C PRO A 64 -22.30 -12.72 -0.26
N ARG A 65 -21.04 -12.99 0.09
CA ARG A 65 -20.46 -12.58 1.37
C ARG A 65 -19.21 -11.74 1.17
N LEU A 66 -19.08 -10.74 2.02
CA LEU A 66 -17.85 -9.98 2.21
C LEU A 66 -16.87 -10.85 3.01
N THR A 67 -15.72 -11.17 2.42
CA THR A 67 -14.80 -12.18 2.97
C THR A 67 -13.65 -11.60 3.79
N HIS A 68 -13.16 -10.43 3.41
CA HIS A 68 -11.93 -9.82 3.94
C HIS A 68 -12.20 -8.46 4.60
N GLY A 69 -13.43 -8.26 5.08
CA GLY A 69 -13.87 -6.97 5.61
C GLY A 69 -14.04 -5.92 4.52
N VAL A 70 -13.88 -4.66 4.92
CA VAL A 70 -13.99 -3.47 4.08
C VAL A 70 -12.88 -2.50 4.47
N ALA A 71 -12.50 -1.62 3.56
CA ALA A 71 -11.48 -0.61 3.84
C ALA A 71 -11.81 0.73 3.19
N ALA A 72 -11.27 1.82 3.74
CA ALA A 72 -11.37 3.16 3.16
C ALA A 72 -9.98 3.80 2.99
N GLY A 73 -9.78 4.49 1.88
CA GLY A 73 -8.49 5.07 1.52
C GLY A 73 -8.61 6.28 0.60
N ASP A 74 -7.49 6.95 0.35
CA ASP A 74 -7.39 8.14 -0.51
C ASP A 74 -8.47 9.20 -0.18
N GLN A 75 -8.58 9.56 1.09
CA GLN A 75 -9.55 10.54 1.55
C GLN A 75 -9.30 11.89 0.89
N SER A 76 -10.38 12.59 0.58
CA SER A 76 -10.40 13.97 0.11
C SER A 76 -11.35 14.79 0.98
N ALA A 77 -11.44 16.08 0.67
CA ALA A 77 -12.42 16.95 1.32
C ALA A 77 -13.88 16.57 1.04
N SER A 78 -14.14 15.73 0.03
CA SER A 78 -15.49 15.39 -0.40
C SER A 78 -15.80 13.89 -0.42
N GLY A 79 -14.88 13.04 0.07
CA GLY A 79 -15.13 11.62 0.24
C GLY A 79 -13.87 10.76 0.25
N ALA A 80 -14.00 9.50 -0.13
CA ALA A 80 -12.93 8.50 -0.04
C ALA A 80 -13.17 7.36 -1.05
N VAL A 81 -12.16 6.52 -1.28
CA VAL A 81 -12.34 5.23 -1.95
C VAL A 81 -12.74 4.21 -0.89
N VAL A 82 -13.79 3.44 -1.17
CA VAL A 82 -14.21 2.28 -0.36
C VAL A 82 -13.87 1.01 -1.13
N TRP A 83 -13.24 0.05 -0.46
CA TRP A 83 -12.81 -1.24 -0.98
C TRP A 83 -13.57 -2.39 -0.31
N ALA A 84 -13.81 -3.46 -1.07
CA ALA A 84 -14.37 -4.71 -0.56
C ALA A 84 -14.00 -5.92 -1.44
N ARG A 85 -14.14 -7.13 -0.89
CA ARG A 85 -14.01 -8.39 -1.62
C ARG A 85 -15.19 -9.35 -1.39
N SER A 86 -15.79 -9.83 -2.48
CA SER A 86 -16.86 -10.83 -2.50
C SER A 86 -16.33 -12.25 -2.67
N ASP A 87 -17.03 -13.25 -2.11
CA ASP A 87 -16.79 -14.67 -2.38
C ASP A 87 -17.33 -15.17 -3.73
N SER A 88 -18.21 -14.39 -4.36
CA SER A 88 -18.92 -14.77 -5.58
C SER A 88 -19.25 -13.53 -6.42
N PRO A 89 -19.60 -13.68 -7.72
CA PRO A 89 -19.98 -12.53 -8.53
C PRO A 89 -21.13 -11.74 -7.92
N ALA A 90 -20.89 -10.46 -7.58
CA ALA A 90 -21.89 -9.62 -6.92
C ALA A 90 -21.64 -8.14 -7.17
N ARG A 91 -22.72 -7.35 -7.23
CA ARG A 91 -22.64 -5.89 -7.30
C ARG A 91 -22.29 -5.34 -5.93
N MET A 92 -21.25 -4.52 -5.85
CA MET A 92 -20.93 -3.77 -4.64
C MET A 92 -21.87 -2.57 -4.49
N ILE A 93 -22.51 -2.44 -3.33
CA ILE A 93 -23.30 -1.26 -2.95
C ILE A 93 -22.70 -0.66 -1.68
N VAL A 94 -22.48 0.64 -1.68
CA VAL A 94 -21.96 1.38 -0.53
C VAL A 94 -22.98 2.41 -0.09
N GLU A 95 -23.31 2.41 1.19
CA GLU A 95 -24.15 3.42 1.80
C GLU A 95 -23.34 4.21 2.81
N THR A 96 -23.47 5.53 2.77
CA THR A 96 -22.80 6.43 3.73
C THR A 96 -23.83 7.17 4.58
N SER A 97 -23.48 7.46 5.83
CA SER A 97 -24.29 8.24 6.77
C SER A 97 -23.39 9.05 7.71
N ALA A 98 -23.95 10.11 8.29
CA ALA A 98 -23.29 10.87 9.35
C ALA A 98 -23.29 10.14 10.70
N THR A 99 -24.04 9.04 10.84
CA THR A 99 -24.15 8.29 12.10
C THR A 99 -24.13 6.78 11.85
N GLU A 100 -23.74 6.02 12.86
CA GLU A 100 -23.73 4.55 12.83
C GLU A 100 -25.13 3.91 12.69
N THR A 101 -26.21 4.70 12.88
CA THR A 101 -27.59 4.20 12.71
C THR A 101 -28.02 4.06 11.26
N PHE A 102 -27.23 4.58 10.31
CA PHE A 102 -27.55 4.58 8.87
C PHE A 102 -28.94 5.14 8.54
N ARG A 103 -29.36 6.20 9.24
CA ARG A 103 -30.50 7.02 8.82
C ARG A 103 -30.07 7.98 7.71
N ASN A 104 -30.96 8.25 6.77
CA ASN A 104 -30.75 9.18 5.64
C ASN A 104 -29.47 8.87 4.85
N THR A 105 -29.34 7.62 4.38
CA THR A 105 -28.14 7.18 3.66
C THR A 105 -28.00 7.84 2.30
N ARG A 106 -26.76 7.99 1.85
CA ARG A 106 -26.43 8.18 0.43
C ARG A 106 -25.87 6.88 -0.12
N THR A 107 -26.49 6.39 -1.19
CA THR A 107 -26.14 5.12 -1.82
C THR A 107 -25.26 5.35 -3.05
N PHE A 108 -24.20 4.57 -3.17
CA PHE A 108 -23.26 4.55 -4.27
C PHE A 108 -23.21 3.13 -4.84
N THR A 109 -23.48 3.00 -6.13
CA THR A 109 -23.38 1.72 -6.84
C THR A 109 -21.96 1.54 -7.34
N GLY A 110 -21.27 0.55 -6.78
CA GLY A 110 -19.91 0.17 -7.16
C GLY A 110 -19.85 -0.79 -8.35
N PRO A 111 -18.66 -1.32 -8.66
CA PRO A 111 -18.48 -2.26 -9.76
C PRO A 111 -19.12 -3.62 -9.49
N LEU A 112 -19.19 -4.45 -10.55
CA LEU A 112 -19.48 -5.87 -10.39
C LEU A 112 -18.18 -6.55 -9.96
N LEU A 113 -18.18 -7.14 -8.77
CA LEU A 113 -17.04 -7.89 -8.25
C LEU A 113 -17.04 -9.25 -8.94
N THR A 114 -15.93 -9.64 -9.58
CA THR A 114 -15.84 -10.88 -10.36
C THR A 114 -14.49 -11.56 -10.13
N PRO A 115 -14.35 -12.86 -10.49
CA PRO A 115 -13.06 -13.55 -10.39
C PRO A 115 -11.91 -12.88 -11.15
N LEU A 116 -12.17 -12.03 -12.16
CA LEU A 116 -11.12 -11.33 -12.91
C LEU A 116 -10.27 -10.40 -12.03
N THR A 117 -10.89 -9.78 -11.02
CA THR A 117 -10.23 -8.93 -10.02
C THR A 117 -10.11 -9.64 -8.68
N ASP A 118 -10.14 -10.99 -8.68
CA ASP A 118 -10.16 -11.81 -7.46
C ASP A 118 -11.31 -11.44 -6.50
N GLY A 119 -12.46 -11.10 -7.07
CA GLY A 119 -13.65 -10.70 -6.32
C GLY A 119 -13.50 -9.37 -5.60
N THR A 120 -12.42 -8.62 -5.81
CA THR A 120 -12.21 -7.29 -5.22
C THR A 120 -12.86 -6.19 -6.05
N GLY A 121 -13.19 -5.08 -5.41
CA GLY A 121 -13.55 -3.85 -6.10
C GLY A 121 -13.53 -2.64 -5.21
N ARG A 122 -13.52 -1.48 -5.88
CA ARG A 122 -13.35 -0.16 -5.30
C ARG A 122 -14.42 0.77 -5.84
N VAL A 123 -14.94 1.66 -5.01
CA VAL A 123 -15.83 2.74 -5.44
C VAL A 123 -15.46 4.04 -4.74
N ARG A 124 -15.37 5.12 -5.51
CA ARG A 124 -15.23 6.47 -4.95
C ARG A 124 -16.58 6.94 -4.44
N VAL A 125 -16.70 7.14 -3.13
CA VAL A 125 -17.81 7.90 -2.55
C VAL A 125 -17.44 9.38 -2.57
N ALA A 126 -18.36 10.23 -3.00
CA ALA A 126 -18.08 11.65 -3.27
C ALA A 126 -19.26 12.56 -2.87
N GLY A 127 -19.01 13.87 -2.87
CA GLY A 127 -20.00 14.90 -2.51
C GLY A 127 -20.32 14.97 -1.03
N LEU A 128 -19.52 14.35 -0.18
CA LEU A 128 -19.68 14.35 1.28
C LEU A 128 -19.17 15.67 1.89
N PRO A 129 -19.68 16.09 3.06
CA PRO A 129 -19.20 17.31 3.71
C PRO A 129 -17.73 17.17 4.18
N PRO A 130 -16.91 18.22 4.10
CA PRO A 130 -15.51 18.21 4.56
C PRO A 130 -15.39 18.19 6.08
N GLY A 131 -14.30 17.61 6.59
CA GLY A 131 -13.97 17.59 8.02
C GLY A 131 -14.95 16.81 8.90
N GLN A 132 -15.67 15.85 8.32
CA GLN A 132 -16.69 15.06 9.02
C GLN A 132 -16.31 13.60 9.12
N THR A 133 -16.69 12.98 10.23
CA THR A 133 -16.70 11.52 10.33
C THR A 133 -17.86 10.97 9.49
N VAL A 134 -17.55 10.00 8.65
CA VAL A 134 -18.49 9.33 7.76
C VAL A 134 -18.54 7.87 8.14
N HIS A 135 -19.71 7.37 8.49
CA HIS A 135 -19.98 5.95 8.62
C HIS A 135 -20.36 5.40 7.25
N TYR A 136 -19.81 4.26 6.87
CA TYR A 136 -20.19 3.57 5.64
C TYR A 136 -20.52 2.11 5.91
N ARG A 137 -21.38 1.53 5.08
CA ARG A 137 -21.60 0.09 5.05
C ARG A 137 -21.58 -0.41 3.62
N VAL A 138 -20.98 -1.57 3.43
CA VAL A 138 -20.94 -2.25 2.13
C VAL A 138 -21.82 -3.47 2.22
N HIS A 139 -22.67 -3.68 1.21
CA HIS A 139 -23.34 -4.95 0.99
C HIS A 139 -23.22 -5.36 -0.47
N LEU A 140 -23.48 -6.63 -0.72
CA LEU A 140 -23.29 -7.26 -2.02
C LEU A 140 -24.65 -7.73 -2.55
N GLU A 141 -24.96 -7.38 -3.79
CA GLU A 141 -26.17 -7.88 -4.46
C GLU A 141 -25.78 -8.93 -5.50
N GLY A 142 -26.22 -10.17 -5.28
CA GLY A 142 -25.97 -11.28 -6.19
C GLY A 142 -26.80 -11.19 -7.48
N PRO A 143 -26.51 -12.02 -8.49
CA PRO A 143 -27.17 -11.95 -9.81
C PRO A 143 -28.70 -12.17 -9.77
N THR A 144 -29.19 -12.81 -8.72
CA THR A 144 -30.62 -13.10 -8.49
C THR A 144 -31.31 -12.03 -7.62
N GLY A 145 -30.61 -10.94 -7.27
CA GLY A 145 -31.07 -9.91 -6.34
C GLY A 145 -30.94 -10.29 -4.86
N ALA A 146 -30.28 -11.42 -4.54
CA ALA A 146 -30.00 -11.79 -3.15
C ALA A 146 -28.95 -10.84 -2.54
N VAL A 147 -29.29 -10.19 -1.42
CA VAL A 147 -28.42 -9.23 -0.75
C VAL A 147 -27.65 -9.90 0.40
N GLY A 148 -26.34 -9.74 0.44
CA GLY A 148 -25.47 -10.21 1.54
C GLY A 148 -25.59 -9.36 2.81
N GLU A 149 -25.10 -9.91 3.93
CA GLU A 149 -24.99 -9.15 5.19
C GLU A 149 -24.05 -7.95 5.01
N PRO A 150 -24.40 -6.76 5.53
CA PRO A 150 -23.57 -5.58 5.41
C PRO A 150 -22.37 -5.64 6.36
N VAL A 151 -21.24 -5.07 5.93
CA VAL A 151 -20.08 -4.80 6.80
C VAL A 151 -19.89 -3.29 6.89
N THR A 152 -19.73 -2.79 8.12
CA THR A 152 -19.60 -1.36 8.42
C THR A 152 -18.15 -0.94 8.58
N GLY A 153 -17.89 0.33 8.29
CA GLY A 153 -16.65 1.01 8.61
C GLY A 153 -16.87 2.51 8.80
N MET A 154 -15.78 3.24 9.01
CA MET A 154 -15.79 4.70 9.07
C MET A 154 -14.49 5.29 8.50
N PHE A 155 -14.55 6.55 8.11
CA PHE A 155 -13.39 7.37 7.78
C PHE A 155 -13.72 8.84 8.08
N ARG A 156 -12.72 9.72 8.02
CA ARG A 156 -12.91 11.16 8.11
C ARG A 156 -12.58 11.85 6.79
N THR A 157 -13.47 12.72 6.31
CA THR A 157 -13.16 13.58 5.15
C THR A 157 -12.16 14.65 5.55
N ALA A 158 -11.26 15.01 4.64
CA ALA A 158 -10.29 16.07 4.91
C ALA A 158 -11.01 17.40 5.18
N PRO A 159 -10.59 18.19 6.17
CA PRO A 159 -11.14 19.52 6.41
C PRO A 159 -10.68 20.48 5.33
N VAL A 160 -11.46 21.55 5.12
CA VAL A 160 -11.09 22.70 4.26
C VAL A 160 -10.82 23.96 5.07
N THR A 161 -11.14 23.94 6.37
CA THR A 161 -10.86 25.00 7.35
C THR A 161 -9.86 24.52 8.39
N ALA A 162 -9.29 25.43 9.18
CA ALA A 162 -8.42 25.05 10.28
C ALA A 162 -9.19 24.24 11.33
N GLY A 163 -8.57 23.17 11.81
CA GLY A 163 -9.05 22.28 12.86
C GLY A 163 -7.88 21.43 13.36
N ASP A 164 -8.02 20.79 14.51
CA ASP A 164 -6.96 19.91 15.00
C ASP A 164 -6.78 18.76 14.02
N VAL A 165 -5.53 18.35 13.80
CA VAL A 165 -5.18 17.23 12.94
C VAL A 165 -4.53 16.15 13.79
N HIS A 166 -4.96 14.91 13.62
CA HIS A 166 -4.40 13.75 14.30
C HIS A 166 -4.25 12.61 13.30
N PHE A 167 -3.02 12.15 13.04
CA PHE A 167 -2.78 11.03 12.14
C PHE A 167 -1.66 10.13 12.66
N LEU A 168 -1.64 8.90 12.16
CA LEU A 168 -0.60 7.91 12.47
C LEU A 168 0.22 7.60 11.21
N TRP A 169 1.43 7.07 11.36
CA TRP A 169 2.20 6.51 10.24
C TRP A 169 3.05 5.32 10.67
N SER A 170 3.27 4.36 9.77
CA SER A 170 4.21 3.24 9.92
C SER A 170 4.28 2.41 8.62
N GLY A 171 5.05 1.31 8.64
CA GLY A 171 5.16 0.32 7.55
C GLY A 171 5.44 -1.09 8.07
N ASP A 172 5.85 -2.00 7.18
CA ASP A 172 6.50 -3.27 7.53
C ASP A 172 5.59 -4.26 8.31
N VAL A 173 4.56 -4.80 7.63
CA VAL A 173 3.48 -5.52 8.33
C VAL A 173 3.81 -6.99 8.64
N VAL A 174 4.14 -7.84 7.67
CA VAL A 174 4.33 -9.29 7.95
C VAL A 174 5.52 -9.81 7.14
N GLY A 175 6.72 -9.69 7.70
CA GLY A 175 7.99 -9.98 7.04
C GLY A 175 8.95 -10.86 7.86
N GLN A 176 10.04 -11.26 7.21
CA GLN A 176 11.15 -12.05 7.76
C GLN A 176 10.74 -13.34 8.50
N GLY A 177 9.66 -13.95 8.03
CA GLY A 177 9.10 -15.21 8.55
C GLY A 177 8.14 -15.06 9.73
N TRP A 178 7.92 -13.85 10.24
CA TRP A 178 7.00 -13.62 11.35
C TRP A 178 5.57 -13.43 10.88
N GLY A 179 4.75 -14.49 10.98
CA GLY A 179 3.33 -14.44 10.63
C GLY A 179 2.39 -13.97 11.73
N ILE A 180 1.10 -13.96 11.41
CA ILE A 180 -0.01 -13.75 12.34
C ILE A 180 0.07 -14.81 13.43
N ASN A 181 0.22 -14.38 14.68
CA ASN A 181 0.38 -15.29 15.81
C ASN A 181 -0.86 -15.25 16.73
N PRO A 182 -1.67 -16.32 16.75
CA PRO A 182 -2.89 -16.37 17.57
C PRO A 182 -2.60 -16.34 19.08
N ASP A 183 -1.41 -16.79 19.51
CA ASP A 183 -1.04 -16.83 20.93
C ASP A 183 -0.84 -15.43 21.54
N ILE A 184 -0.58 -14.42 20.70
CA ILE A 184 -0.46 -13.00 21.10
C ILE A 184 -1.65 -12.16 20.64
N GLY A 185 -2.72 -12.79 20.17
CA GLY A 185 -3.93 -12.10 19.69
C GLY A 185 -3.89 -11.65 18.23
N GLY A 186 -3.01 -12.21 17.40
CA GLY A 186 -2.91 -11.94 15.98
C GLY A 186 -1.93 -10.82 15.66
N LEU A 187 -2.42 -9.72 15.05
CA LEU A 187 -1.66 -8.49 14.79
C LEU A 187 -2.12 -7.34 15.73
N PRO A 188 -1.81 -7.38 17.04
CA PRO A 188 -2.43 -6.51 18.05
C PRO A 188 -2.17 -5.00 17.85
N VAL A 189 -1.05 -4.61 17.24
CA VAL A 189 -0.71 -3.20 17.00
C VAL A 189 -1.80 -2.46 16.19
N PHE A 190 -2.48 -3.16 15.27
CA PHE A 190 -3.56 -2.57 14.48
C PHE A 190 -4.79 -2.26 15.34
N GLY A 191 -5.05 -3.07 16.37
CA GLY A 191 -6.09 -2.80 17.36
C GLY A 191 -5.77 -1.54 18.16
N VAL A 192 -4.52 -1.42 18.62
CA VAL A 192 -4.02 -0.25 19.36
C VAL A 192 -4.09 1.02 18.51
N MET A 193 -3.66 0.96 17.24
CA MET A 193 -3.75 2.10 16.32
C MET A 193 -5.20 2.49 16.02
N ALA A 194 -6.12 1.52 15.88
CA ALA A 194 -7.53 1.80 15.69
C ALA A 194 -8.14 2.51 16.92
N ASP A 195 -7.73 2.13 18.14
CA ASP A 195 -8.18 2.75 19.39
C ASP A 195 -7.72 4.21 19.56
N ARG A 196 -6.66 4.63 18.83
CA ARG A 196 -6.24 6.04 18.78
C ARG A 196 -7.25 6.93 18.05
N ALA A 197 -8.10 6.36 17.20
CA ALA A 197 -9.05 7.08 16.36
C ALA A 197 -8.42 8.26 15.58
N PRO A 198 -7.37 8.01 14.78
CA PRO A 198 -6.78 9.05 13.94
C PRO A 198 -7.72 9.46 12.80
N ASP A 199 -7.51 10.67 12.29
CA ASP A 199 -8.19 11.18 11.09
C ASP A 199 -7.85 10.32 9.86
N PHE A 200 -6.59 9.88 9.77
CA PHE A 200 -6.08 8.97 8.76
C PHE A 200 -4.76 8.30 9.21
N PHE A 201 -4.32 7.31 8.44
CA PHE A 201 -3.02 6.63 8.56
C PHE A 201 -2.21 6.79 7.27
N ILE A 202 -0.91 7.07 7.38
CA ILE A 202 0.02 7.00 6.26
C ILE A 202 0.71 5.63 6.32
N HIS A 203 0.51 4.80 5.30
CA HIS A 203 1.20 3.53 5.16
C HIS A 203 2.41 3.74 4.24
N SER A 204 3.61 3.68 4.81
CA SER A 204 4.86 3.99 4.10
C SER A 204 5.39 2.85 3.20
N GLY A 205 4.53 1.89 2.85
CA GLY A 205 4.91 0.67 2.11
C GLY A 205 5.07 -0.57 3.00
N ASP A 206 5.49 -1.68 2.38
CA ASP A 206 5.58 -3.01 3.00
C ASP A 206 4.27 -3.47 3.64
N ALA A 207 3.15 -3.17 2.96
CA ALA A 207 1.83 -3.65 3.34
C ALA A 207 1.74 -5.19 3.25
N ILE A 208 2.62 -5.81 2.47
CA ILE A 208 2.87 -7.25 2.42
C ILE A 208 4.36 -7.52 2.29
N TYR A 209 4.78 -8.73 2.64
CA TYR A 209 6.06 -9.30 2.19
C TYR A 209 5.77 -10.43 1.22
N ALA A 210 5.90 -10.13 -0.07
CA ALA A 210 5.61 -11.05 -1.15
C ALA A 210 6.75 -12.07 -1.37
N ASP A 211 7.93 -11.80 -0.83
CA ASP A 211 9.19 -12.50 -1.05
C ASP A 211 9.70 -13.23 0.20
N ASN A 212 8.84 -13.38 1.22
CA ASN A 212 9.14 -14.16 2.42
C ASN A 212 8.12 -15.29 2.58
N THR A 213 8.62 -16.48 2.90
CA THR A 213 7.80 -17.58 3.38
C THR A 213 7.49 -17.40 4.86
N ILE A 214 6.39 -18.01 5.33
CA ILE A 214 6.03 -18.07 6.75
C ILE A 214 5.85 -19.53 7.14
N ASP A 215 6.84 -20.04 7.86
CA ASP A 215 6.77 -21.35 8.47
C ASP A 215 5.79 -21.34 9.66
N PRO A 216 5.12 -22.46 9.97
CA PRO A 216 4.21 -22.54 11.12
C PRO A 216 4.87 -22.19 12.46
N THR A 217 6.20 -22.36 12.54
CA THR A 217 6.96 -22.04 13.74
C THR A 217 8.35 -21.51 13.40
N GLN A 218 8.81 -20.51 14.16
CA GLN A 218 10.14 -19.92 14.04
C GLN A 218 10.74 -19.67 15.43
N LYS A 219 12.05 -19.85 15.59
CA LYS A 219 12.75 -19.62 16.86
C LYS A 219 13.06 -18.14 17.04
N GLN A 220 12.69 -17.58 18.19
CA GLN A 220 12.94 -16.20 18.60
C GLN A 220 14.38 -16.02 19.13
N ASN A 221 14.82 -14.76 19.24
CA ASN A 221 16.17 -14.42 19.70
C ASN A 221 16.41 -14.76 21.18
N ASN A 222 15.34 -14.76 21.98
CA ASN A 222 15.31 -15.26 23.37
C ASN A 222 15.25 -16.80 23.48
N GLY A 223 15.18 -17.52 22.36
CA GLY A 223 15.15 -18.99 22.30
C GLY A 223 13.76 -19.62 22.38
N GLN A 224 12.70 -18.84 22.63
CA GLN A 224 11.32 -19.32 22.59
C GLN A 224 10.86 -19.59 21.17
N LEU A 225 9.75 -20.33 21.03
CA LEU A 225 9.12 -20.62 19.74
C LEU A 225 8.00 -19.62 19.48
N TYR A 226 8.01 -19.01 18.31
CA TYR A 226 6.89 -18.24 17.78
C TYR A 226 6.05 -19.14 16.89
N ARG A 227 4.72 -18.97 16.91
CA ARG A 227 3.80 -19.74 16.08
C ARG A 227 3.08 -18.82 15.12
N SER A 228 2.90 -19.27 13.89
CA SER A 228 2.24 -18.48 12.85
C SER A 228 1.13 -19.28 12.19
N ILE A 229 0.03 -18.58 11.89
CA ILE A 229 -0.91 -19.05 10.88
C ILE A 229 -0.19 -18.95 9.53
N THR A 230 -0.35 -19.96 8.68
CA THR A 230 0.20 -19.96 7.32
C THR A 230 -0.92 -20.19 6.30
N THR A 231 -0.65 -19.84 5.05
CA THR A 231 -1.53 -20.05 3.90
C THR A 231 -0.70 -20.52 2.71
N PRO A 232 -1.32 -21.11 1.66
CA PRO A 232 -0.58 -21.51 0.47
C PRO A 232 0.25 -20.37 -0.15
N ALA A 233 -0.25 -19.13 -0.11
CA ALA A 233 0.46 -17.97 -0.64
C ALA A 233 1.70 -17.55 0.19
N LYS A 234 1.84 -18.06 1.42
CA LYS A 234 3.00 -17.84 2.29
C LYS A 234 3.96 -19.04 2.33
N ALA A 235 3.73 -20.06 1.51
CA ALA A 235 4.61 -21.23 1.41
C ALA A 235 5.78 -21.03 0.43
N HIS A 236 5.73 -19.99 -0.39
CA HIS A 236 6.73 -19.68 -1.41
C HIS A 236 6.77 -18.17 -1.70
N VAL A 237 7.85 -17.73 -2.35
CA VAL A 237 7.97 -16.35 -2.86
C VAL A 237 7.01 -16.10 -4.02
N ALA A 238 6.36 -14.93 -4.02
CA ALA A 238 5.36 -14.57 -5.00
C ALA A 238 5.97 -14.31 -6.38
N GLN A 239 5.35 -14.88 -7.40
CA GLN A 239 5.79 -14.72 -8.79
C GLN A 239 4.62 -14.44 -9.74
N THR A 240 3.47 -15.06 -9.47
CA THR A 240 2.22 -14.85 -10.20
C THR A 240 1.34 -13.83 -9.51
N VAL A 241 0.40 -13.22 -10.24
CA VAL A 241 -0.57 -12.28 -9.66
C VAL A 241 -1.35 -12.89 -8.50
N ASP A 242 -1.69 -14.19 -8.56
CA ASP A 242 -2.44 -14.86 -7.50
C ASP A 242 -1.60 -15.08 -6.24
N ASP A 243 -0.27 -15.26 -6.38
CA ASP A 243 0.62 -15.28 -5.21
C ASP A 243 0.62 -13.93 -4.50
N PHE A 244 0.76 -12.82 -5.25
CA PHE A 244 0.71 -11.47 -4.69
C PHE A 244 -0.65 -11.16 -4.05
N ARG A 245 -1.77 -11.52 -4.70
CA ARG A 245 -3.13 -11.40 -4.13
C ARG A 245 -3.27 -12.17 -2.82
N GLY A 246 -2.74 -13.39 -2.77
CA GLY A 246 -2.76 -14.23 -1.58
C GLY A 246 -1.99 -13.65 -0.39
N ASN A 247 -0.93 -12.87 -0.66
CA ASN A 247 -0.18 -12.15 0.37
C ASN A 247 -1.01 -11.02 1.00
N TYR A 248 -1.78 -10.25 0.22
CA TYR A 248 -2.73 -9.26 0.77
C TYR A 248 -3.87 -9.93 1.52
N ALA A 249 -4.43 -11.01 0.95
CA ALA A 249 -5.50 -11.78 1.57
C ALA A 249 -5.11 -12.29 2.96
N TYR A 250 -3.86 -12.76 3.11
CA TYR A 250 -3.31 -13.27 4.35
C TYR A 250 -3.45 -12.26 5.50
N ASN A 251 -3.01 -11.01 5.33
CA ASN A 251 -3.08 -9.99 6.38
C ASN A 251 -4.54 -9.70 6.78
N LEU A 252 -5.46 -9.72 5.82
CA LEU A 252 -6.90 -9.52 6.06
C LEU A 252 -7.62 -10.75 6.67
N THR A 253 -6.91 -11.84 6.96
CA THR A 253 -7.46 -12.91 7.81
C THR A 253 -7.44 -12.53 9.29
N ASP A 254 -6.57 -11.60 9.68
CA ASP A 254 -6.48 -11.10 11.05
C ASP A 254 -7.67 -10.20 11.42
N GLY A 255 -8.13 -10.31 12.68
CA GLY A 255 -9.25 -9.52 13.19
C GLY A 255 -8.90 -8.05 13.46
N ASN A 256 -7.71 -7.79 14.01
CA ASN A 256 -7.26 -6.44 14.33
C ASN A 256 -6.95 -5.65 13.05
N TYR A 257 -6.30 -6.30 12.07
CA TYR A 257 -6.01 -5.68 10.78
C TYR A 257 -7.30 -5.29 10.04
N ARG A 258 -8.30 -6.18 9.98
CA ARG A 258 -9.61 -5.87 9.38
C ARG A 258 -10.34 -4.75 10.12
N ARG A 259 -10.29 -4.75 11.46
CA ARG A 259 -10.89 -3.68 12.28
C ARG A 259 -10.26 -2.34 11.93
N PHE A 260 -8.93 -2.26 11.95
CA PHE A 260 -8.18 -1.06 11.59
C PHE A 260 -8.50 -0.57 10.18
N ALA A 261 -8.44 -1.47 9.19
CA ALA A 261 -8.73 -1.13 7.80
C ALA A 261 -10.16 -0.58 7.61
N ALA A 262 -11.13 -1.08 8.37
CA ALA A 262 -12.51 -0.63 8.33
C ALA A 262 -12.74 0.69 9.08
N SER A 263 -11.94 1.04 10.09
CA SER A 263 -12.17 2.21 10.95
C SER A 263 -11.23 3.39 10.71
N VAL A 264 -10.09 3.16 10.07
CA VAL A 264 -9.07 4.19 9.83
C VAL A 264 -8.88 4.37 8.34
N GLY A 265 -9.07 5.60 7.87
CA GLY A 265 -8.80 5.96 6.50
C GLY A 265 -7.31 5.92 6.18
N GLN A 266 -6.91 5.29 5.06
CA GLN A 266 -5.50 5.12 4.74
C GLN A 266 -5.03 5.94 3.53
N LEU A 267 -3.86 6.57 3.65
CA LEU A 267 -3.08 7.14 2.56
C LEU A 267 -1.90 6.21 2.30
N ILE A 268 -2.02 5.38 1.27
CA ILE A 268 -1.10 4.26 1.04
C ILE A 268 -0.04 4.62 0.01
N GLN A 269 1.19 4.26 0.32
CA GLN A 269 2.33 4.12 -0.58
C GLN A 269 2.66 2.63 -0.78
N TRP A 270 3.64 2.36 -1.62
CA TRP A 270 4.24 1.04 -1.75
C TRP A 270 5.75 1.18 -1.56
N ASP A 271 6.38 0.10 -1.14
CA ASP A 271 7.82 -0.01 -1.06
C ASP A 271 8.28 -1.27 -1.82
N ASP A 272 9.40 -1.89 -1.44
CA ASP A 272 9.98 -2.99 -2.19
C ASP A 272 9.25 -4.31 -1.98
N HIS A 273 8.82 -4.62 -0.76
CA HIS A 273 8.28 -5.94 -0.43
C HIS A 273 6.87 -6.21 -0.97
N GLU A 274 6.19 -5.19 -1.51
CA GLU A 274 5.07 -5.40 -2.43
C GLU A 274 5.45 -6.21 -3.67
N VAL A 275 6.73 -6.19 -4.07
CA VAL A 275 7.30 -6.90 -5.22
C VAL A 275 8.35 -7.94 -4.78
N LEU A 276 9.49 -7.48 -4.27
CA LEU A 276 10.61 -8.25 -3.71
C LEU A 276 11.66 -7.31 -3.11
N ASN A 277 12.35 -7.74 -2.06
CA ASN A 277 13.35 -6.95 -1.32
C ASN A 277 14.36 -6.25 -2.25
N ASN A 278 14.56 -4.96 -2.04
CA ASN A 278 15.51 -4.06 -2.69
C ASN A 278 15.35 -3.85 -4.20
N TRP A 279 14.21 -4.21 -4.78
CA TRP A 279 14.11 -4.21 -6.24
C TRP A 279 14.25 -2.83 -6.88
N TYR A 280 14.65 -2.84 -8.15
CA TYR A 280 14.66 -1.67 -9.02
C TYR A 280 14.19 -2.02 -10.45
N PRO A 281 13.61 -1.05 -11.20
CA PRO A 281 13.24 -1.24 -12.59
C PRO A 281 14.37 -1.79 -13.47
N GLY A 282 14.10 -2.84 -14.23
CA GLY A 282 15.09 -3.47 -15.11
C GLY A 282 16.06 -4.43 -14.41
N GLU A 283 15.91 -4.68 -13.10
CA GLU A 283 16.71 -5.67 -12.39
C GLU A 283 16.54 -7.08 -12.98
N ASN A 284 17.64 -7.84 -12.98
CA ASN A 284 17.65 -9.26 -13.30
C ASN A 284 18.23 -10.05 -12.13
N LEU A 285 17.46 -10.98 -11.59
CA LEU A 285 17.82 -11.76 -10.40
C LEU A 285 18.88 -12.84 -10.68
N THR A 286 19.27 -13.05 -11.94
CA THR A 286 20.23 -14.09 -12.34
C THR A 286 21.56 -13.88 -11.64
N GLY A 287 21.97 -14.87 -10.84
CA GLY A 287 23.23 -14.84 -10.11
C GLY A 287 23.19 -14.10 -8.77
N GLN A 288 22.06 -13.51 -8.38
CA GLN A 288 21.89 -12.82 -7.10
C GLN A 288 21.53 -13.75 -5.92
N LYS A 289 21.43 -15.07 -6.15
CA LYS A 289 21.05 -16.07 -5.12
C LYS A 289 19.71 -15.77 -4.44
N ARG A 290 18.72 -15.34 -5.22
CA ARG A 290 17.34 -15.14 -4.78
C ARG A 290 16.61 -16.48 -4.75
N ASP A 291 16.59 -17.12 -3.59
CA ASP A 291 16.02 -18.46 -3.43
C ASP A 291 14.51 -18.48 -3.75
N GLY A 292 14.05 -19.56 -4.39
CA GLY A 292 12.62 -19.76 -4.73
C GLY A 292 12.15 -19.08 -6.02
N TYR A 293 12.93 -18.17 -6.60
CA TYR A 293 12.56 -17.49 -7.85
C TYR A 293 12.93 -18.31 -9.09
N THR A 294 11.95 -18.46 -9.97
CA THR A 294 12.12 -18.99 -11.34
C THR A 294 11.94 -17.91 -12.39
N GLN A 295 11.11 -16.90 -12.11
CA GLN A 295 11.06 -15.65 -12.84
C GLN A 295 12.22 -14.76 -12.40
N THR A 296 13.10 -14.38 -13.34
CA THR A 296 14.27 -13.55 -13.05
C THR A 296 14.16 -12.12 -13.58
N ASP A 297 13.20 -11.82 -14.46
CA ASP A 297 12.88 -10.45 -14.88
C ASP A 297 11.97 -9.78 -13.85
N VAL A 298 12.54 -8.84 -13.09
CA VAL A 298 11.84 -8.10 -12.05
C VAL A 298 10.70 -7.27 -12.61
N ASN A 299 10.78 -6.79 -13.85
CA ASN A 299 9.67 -6.04 -14.44
C ASN A 299 8.41 -6.91 -14.57
N THR A 300 8.55 -8.22 -14.77
CA THR A 300 7.42 -9.14 -14.78
C THR A 300 6.81 -9.30 -13.39
N LEU A 301 7.63 -9.42 -12.36
CA LEU A 301 7.20 -9.48 -10.96
C LEU A 301 6.48 -8.18 -10.55
N ALA A 302 7.09 -7.03 -10.84
CA ALA A 302 6.54 -5.70 -10.54
C ALA A 302 5.19 -5.47 -11.23
N ARG A 303 4.98 -5.93 -12.47
CA ARG A 303 3.66 -5.85 -13.14
C ARG A 303 2.59 -6.67 -12.43
N ASN A 304 2.92 -7.89 -11.99
CA ASN A 304 1.99 -8.76 -11.26
C ASN A 304 1.67 -8.19 -9.87
N ALA A 305 2.71 -7.74 -9.16
CA ALA A 305 2.59 -7.07 -7.86
C ALA A 305 1.74 -5.80 -7.94
N ARG A 306 1.99 -4.94 -8.93
CA ARG A 306 1.21 -3.71 -9.17
C ARG A 306 -0.26 -4.03 -9.40
N GLN A 307 -0.56 -5.10 -10.12
CA GLN A 307 -1.92 -5.58 -10.31
C GLN A 307 -2.58 -6.00 -8.99
N ALA A 308 -1.90 -6.79 -8.17
CA ALA A 308 -2.44 -7.18 -6.87
C ALA A 308 -2.62 -5.97 -5.95
N TRP A 309 -1.63 -5.06 -5.89
CA TRP A 309 -1.68 -3.84 -5.08
C TRP A 309 -2.88 -2.97 -5.43
N ARG A 310 -3.14 -2.70 -6.72
CA ARG A 310 -4.33 -1.92 -7.12
C ARG A 310 -5.65 -2.62 -6.77
N GLU A 311 -5.68 -3.94 -6.79
CA GLU A 311 -6.88 -4.73 -6.55
C GLU A 311 -7.18 -4.83 -5.06
N TRP A 312 -6.15 -4.90 -4.22
CA TRP A 312 -6.27 -5.21 -2.79
C TRP A 312 -6.08 -4.01 -1.85
N GLN A 313 -5.72 -2.83 -2.36
CA GLN A 313 -5.62 -1.60 -1.56
C GLN A 313 -6.76 -0.62 -1.86
N PRO A 314 -7.24 0.17 -0.88
CA PRO A 314 -8.28 1.19 -1.07
C PRO A 314 -7.73 2.47 -1.73
N VAL A 315 -7.02 2.33 -2.85
CA VAL A 315 -6.44 3.43 -3.62
C VAL A 315 -7.31 3.79 -4.83
N SER A 316 -7.26 5.03 -5.26
CA SER A 316 -7.99 5.51 -6.44
C SER A 316 -7.31 5.17 -7.75
N GLU A 317 -8.04 5.24 -8.86
CA GLU A 317 -7.46 5.05 -10.21
C GLU A 317 -6.33 6.06 -10.51
N ALA A 318 -6.44 7.29 -9.99
CA ALA A 318 -5.38 8.29 -10.13
C ALA A 318 -4.09 7.85 -9.41
N THR A 319 -4.23 7.33 -8.19
CA THR A 319 -3.13 6.80 -7.38
C THR A 319 -2.54 5.51 -7.96
N GLU A 320 -3.37 4.69 -8.60
CA GLU A 320 -2.94 3.50 -9.35
C GLU A 320 -2.08 3.85 -10.57
N ASN A 321 -2.38 4.93 -11.27
CA ASN A 321 -1.54 5.37 -12.39
C ASN A 321 -0.29 6.11 -11.91
N ARG A 322 -0.34 6.69 -10.70
CA ARG A 322 0.74 7.50 -10.13
C ARG A 322 0.66 7.51 -8.61
N VAL A 323 1.55 6.75 -7.96
CA VAL A 323 1.55 6.62 -6.48
C VAL A 323 1.81 7.97 -5.81
N TYR A 324 2.81 8.71 -6.31
CA TYR A 324 3.14 10.01 -5.75
C TYR A 324 2.02 11.03 -5.96
N ARG A 325 1.65 11.71 -4.89
CA ARG A 325 0.52 12.65 -4.86
C ARG A 325 0.58 13.58 -3.66
N LYS A 326 -0.18 14.65 -3.72
CA LYS A 326 -0.40 15.56 -2.59
C LYS A 326 -1.82 15.42 -2.08
N VAL A 327 -1.97 15.31 -0.77
CA VAL A 327 -3.26 15.36 -0.07
C VAL A 327 -3.26 16.57 0.86
N SER A 328 -4.21 17.47 0.68
CA SER A 328 -4.39 18.64 1.55
C SER A 328 -5.37 18.34 2.68
N HIS A 329 -5.00 18.73 3.89
CA HIS A 329 -5.79 18.58 5.11
C HIS A 329 -5.94 19.95 5.78
N GLY A 330 -6.87 20.74 5.24
CA GLY A 330 -7.10 22.13 5.63
C GLY A 330 -5.88 23.03 5.38
N PRO A 331 -5.81 24.20 6.04
CA PRO A 331 -4.67 25.12 5.95
C PRO A 331 -3.47 24.69 6.81
N LEU A 332 -3.59 23.64 7.62
CA LEU A 332 -2.53 23.24 8.55
C LEU A 332 -1.56 22.25 7.94
N LEU A 333 -2.03 21.32 7.10
CA LEU A 333 -1.21 20.20 6.64
C LEU A 333 -1.40 19.94 5.14
N ASP A 334 -0.28 19.85 4.43
CA ASP A 334 -0.18 19.14 3.16
C ASP A 334 0.68 17.88 3.37
N VAL A 335 0.20 16.72 2.91
CA VAL A 335 0.94 15.46 2.88
C VAL A 335 1.39 15.19 1.45
N PHE A 336 2.68 15.02 1.23
CA PHE A 336 3.32 14.68 -0.05
C PHE A 336 3.77 13.23 0.02
N LEU A 337 3.00 12.34 -0.58
CA LEU A 337 3.38 10.92 -0.70
C LEU A 337 4.28 10.77 -1.92
N LEU A 338 5.42 10.12 -1.74
CA LEU A 338 6.40 9.88 -2.80
C LEU A 338 6.21 8.48 -3.41
N ASP A 339 6.93 8.24 -4.50
CA ASP A 339 7.14 6.92 -5.09
C ASP A 339 8.65 6.80 -5.35
N MET A 340 9.31 6.02 -4.51
CA MET A 340 10.77 5.83 -4.53
C MET A 340 11.16 4.48 -5.13
N ARG A 341 10.21 3.80 -5.80
CA ARG A 341 10.38 2.49 -6.44
C ARG A 341 10.25 2.55 -7.95
N THR A 342 9.16 3.12 -8.46
CA THR A 342 8.84 3.10 -9.90
C THR A 342 9.93 3.76 -10.75
N TYR A 343 10.62 4.75 -10.20
CA TYR A 343 11.55 5.63 -10.92
C TYR A 343 13.00 5.49 -10.44
N LYS A 344 13.27 4.50 -9.59
CA LYS A 344 14.56 4.33 -8.93
C LYS A 344 15.61 3.79 -9.90
N ASP A 345 16.78 4.41 -9.91
CA ASP A 345 17.94 3.90 -10.64
C ASP A 345 18.46 2.59 -10.03
N PRO A 346 19.22 1.79 -10.81
CA PRO A 346 19.80 0.55 -10.31
C PRO A 346 20.60 0.73 -9.01
N ASN A 347 20.43 -0.21 -8.07
CA ASN A 347 21.16 -0.20 -6.80
C ASN A 347 22.69 -0.15 -6.95
N PRO A 348 23.33 -0.77 -7.97
CA PRO A 348 24.77 -0.61 -8.20
C PRO A 348 25.21 0.76 -8.75
N ALA A 349 24.27 1.54 -9.31
CA ALA A 349 24.56 2.85 -9.94
C ALA A 349 24.54 4.01 -8.92
N ASN A 350 24.43 3.68 -7.64
CA ASN A 350 24.22 4.59 -6.53
C ASN A 350 25.40 5.58 -6.28
N TRP A 351 26.52 5.38 -6.97
CA TRP A 351 27.73 6.22 -6.92
C TRP A 351 27.87 7.22 -8.09
N SER A 352 26.88 7.27 -8.99
CA SER A 352 26.88 8.16 -10.15
C SER A 352 27.08 9.64 -9.74
N THR A 353 27.93 10.37 -10.46
CA THR A 353 28.08 11.84 -10.26
C THR A 353 27.17 12.64 -11.19
N THR A 354 26.43 11.97 -12.06
CA THR A 354 25.50 12.58 -13.02
C THR A 354 24.08 12.18 -12.66
N ASP A 355 23.12 13.09 -12.87
CA ASP A 355 21.71 12.82 -12.58
C ASP A 355 21.04 12.08 -13.74
N ASP A 356 20.92 10.76 -13.63
CA ASP A 356 20.23 9.87 -14.56
C ASP A 356 18.80 9.51 -14.14
N GLY A 357 18.18 10.29 -13.25
CA GLY A 357 16.81 10.08 -12.77
C GLY A 357 16.76 9.89 -11.26
N GLY A 358 17.83 9.35 -10.66
CA GLY A 358 17.98 9.18 -9.24
C GLY A 358 16.93 8.24 -8.66
N ILE A 359 16.38 8.61 -7.51
CA ILE A 359 15.38 7.79 -6.80
C ILE A 359 13.94 8.21 -7.06
N LEU A 360 13.72 9.44 -7.55
CA LEU A 360 12.39 10.01 -7.78
C LEU A 360 12.07 10.12 -9.28
N GLY A 361 13.06 10.07 -10.17
CA GLY A 361 12.92 10.52 -11.55
C GLY A 361 12.83 12.05 -11.66
N ALA A 362 13.10 12.56 -12.87
CA ALA A 362 13.12 14.00 -13.14
C ALA A 362 11.74 14.66 -12.96
N GLU A 363 10.65 13.96 -13.30
CA GLU A 363 9.30 14.49 -13.22
C GLU A 363 8.81 14.65 -11.78
N GLN A 364 8.96 13.60 -10.94
CA GLN A 364 8.58 13.66 -9.53
C GLN A 364 9.47 14.64 -8.75
N THR A 365 10.76 14.71 -9.06
CA THR A 365 11.68 15.69 -8.45
C THR A 365 11.18 17.12 -8.68
N ARG A 366 10.84 17.45 -9.94
CA ARG A 366 10.29 18.77 -10.29
C ARG A 366 8.93 19.00 -9.63
N TRP A 367 8.04 18.01 -9.68
CA TRP A 367 6.73 18.07 -9.05
C TRP A 367 6.84 18.34 -7.54
N LEU A 368 7.76 17.68 -6.84
CA LEU A 368 7.95 17.87 -5.40
C LEU A 368 8.44 19.29 -5.09
N ILE A 369 9.43 19.78 -5.84
CA ILE A 369 9.93 21.16 -5.70
C ILE A 369 8.81 22.18 -5.91
N ASP A 370 8.06 22.07 -7.02
CA ASP A 370 7.01 23.01 -7.37
C ASP A 370 5.83 22.94 -6.38
N SER A 371 5.49 21.74 -5.92
CA SER A 371 4.38 21.53 -4.97
C SER A 371 4.73 22.02 -3.57
N LEU A 372 5.98 21.86 -3.13
CA LEU A 372 6.46 22.43 -1.86
C LEU A 372 6.50 23.96 -1.92
N ARG A 373 7.00 24.55 -3.02
CA ARG A 373 7.06 26.01 -3.21
C ARG A 373 5.68 26.67 -3.31
N SER A 374 4.69 25.96 -3.85
CA SER A 374 3.32 26.46 -3.98
C SER A 374 2.44 26.19 -2.75
N SER A 375 2.84 25.29 -1.87
CA SER A 375 2.09 24.94 -0.66
C SER A 375 2.01 26.10 0.32
N ARG A 376 0.78 26.46 0.70
CA ARG A 376 0.48 27.44 1.76
C ARG A 376 0.09 26.81 3.10
N ALA A 377 0.12 25.48 3.21
CA ALA A 377 -0.13 24.80 4.48
C ALA A 377 0.92 25.20 5.52
N THR A 378 0.60 25.10 6.81
CA THR A 378 1.59 25.36 7.85
C THR A 378 2.71 24.30 7.83
N TRP A 379 2.31 23.03 7.78
CA TRP A 379 3.18 21.88 7.74
C TRP A 379 3.13 21.20 6.37
N LYS A 380 4.30 20.79 5.89
CA LYS A 380 4.50 19.98 4.70
C LYS A 380 5.13 18.68 5.19
N VAL A 381 4.31 17.65 5.32
CA VAL A 381 4.76 16.31 5.66
C VAL A 381 5.09 15.59 4.36
N ILE A 382 6.34 15.21 4.19
CA ILE A 382 6.80 14.40 3.06
C ILE A 382 6.89 12.97 3.57
N ALA A 383 6.05 12.09 3.03
CA ALA A 383 6.06 10.68 3.35
C ALA A 383 6.93 9.96 2.31
N ASN A 384 8.06 9.43 2.76
CA ASN A 384 9.06 8.78 1.94
C ASN A 384 9.10 7.28 2.24
N ASP A 385 9.11 6.47 1.18
CA ASP A 385 9.15 5.01 1.29
C ASP A 385 10.50 4.62 1.96
N LEU A 386 11.59 5.19 1.47
CA LEU A 386 12.96 4.98 1.97
C LEU A 386 13.52 6.16 2.79
N PRO A 387 14.43 5.92 3.75
CA PRO A 387 15.06 6.97 4.56
C PRO A 387 16.09 7.80 3.78
N ILE A 388 16.30 9.04 4.21
CA ILE A 388 17.18 10.00 3.50
C ILE A 388 18.68 9.71 3.74
N SER A 389 19.09 9.47 4.98
CA SER A 389 20.52 9.34 5.31
C SER A 389 20.88 8.07 6.09
N ILE A 390 19.93 7.17 6.28
CA ILE A 390 20.23 5.86 6.86
C ILE A 390 20.86 5.00 5.77
N VAL A 391 22.03 4.43 6.06
CA VAL A 391 22.73 3.56 5.11
C VAL A 391 22.06 2.18 5.13
N VAL A 392 21.53 1.78 3.97
CA VAL A 392 20.88 0.48 3.77
C VAL A 392 21.63 -0.25 2.64
N PRO A 393 22.56 -1.16 2.96
CA PRO A 393 23.31 -1.91 1.95
C PRO A 393 22.46 -2.97 1.24
N ASP A 394 22.74 -3.21 -0.05
CA ASP A 394 22.10 -4.28 -0.82
C ASP A 394 23.11 -5.30 -1.36
N ALA A 395 23.57 -6.19 -0.49
CA ALA A 395 24.60 -7.17 -0.85
C ALA A 395 24.15 -8.18 -1.94
N LEU A 396 22.85 -8.33 -2.19
CA LEU A 396 22.33 -9.29 -3.18
C LEU A 396 22.52 -8.80 -4.62
N SER A 397 22.52 -7.50 -4.84
CA SER A 397 22.76 -6.89 -6.16
C SER A 397 24.20 -6.40 -6.35
N ASP A 398 25.10 -6.69 -5.40
CA ASP A 398 26.49 -6.25 -5.46
C ASP A 398 27.14 -6.61 -6.82
N PRO A 399 27.76 -5.63 -7.51
CA PRO A 399 28.50 -5.93 -8.72
C PRO A 399 29.77 -6.73 -8.38
N ARG A 400 30.25 -7.57 -9.31
CA ARG A 400 31.50 -8.32 -9.13
C ARG A 400 32.72 -7.41 -8.91
N HIS A 401 32.71 -6.25 -9.55
CA HIS A 401 33.73 -5.22 -9.46
C HIS A 401 33.06 -3.86 -9.33
N GLY A 402 33.64 -2.99 -8.51
CA GLY A 402 33.09 -1.67 -8.25
C GLY A 402 32.58 -1.53 -6.82
N PRO A 403 31.93 -0.41 -6.54
CA PRO A 403 31.45 -0.11 -5.21
C PRO A 403 30.22 -0.94 -4.84
N LYS A 404 29.91 -0.98 -3.55
CA LYS A 404 28.78 -1.76 -3.00
C LYS A 404 27.45 -1.11 -3.35
N SER A 405 26.47 -1.96 -3.61
CA SER A 405 25.10 -1.52 -3.89
C SER A 405 24.45 -0.96 -2.64
N MET A 406 23.64 0.08 -2.81
CA MET A 406 22.84 0.67 -1.73
C MET A 406 21.38 0.69 -2.12
N GLU A 407 20.52 0.57 -1.12
CA GLU A 407 19.07 0.46 -1.24
C GLU A 407 18.37 1.80 -1.00
N ALA A 408 18.67 2.50 0.10
CA ALA A 408 18.05 3.77 0.49
C ALA A 408 18.77 5.00 -0.09
N VAL A 409 18.25 6.21 0.10
CA VAL A 409 18.78 7.45 -0.51
C VAL A 409 20.28 7.65 -0.24
N ALA A 410 20.73 7.27 0.96
CA ALA A 410 22.12 7.41 1.41
C ALA A 410 23.07 6.46 0.67
N GLN A 411 24.27 6.92 0.38
CA GLN A 411 25.26 6.14 -0.40
C GLN A 411 26.30 5.44 0.46
N GLY A 412 26.33 5.71 1.77
CA GLY A 412 27.41 5.27 2.64
C GLY A 412 28.73 5.99 2.34
N ASP A 413 28.66 7.17 1.71
CA ASP A 413 29.80 8.02 1.37
C ASP A 413 29.51 9.44 1.85
N PRO A 414 30.14 9.90 2.94
CA PRO A 414 29.82 11.17 3.61
C PRO A 414 30.22 12.43 2.81
N GLY A 415 30.44 12.30 1.51
CA GLY A 415 30.99 13.30 0.61
C GLY A 415 29.94 14.24 0.01
N ALA A 416 30.23 14.73 -1.20
CA ALA A 416 29.27 15.50 -1.98
C ALA A 416 28.14 14.58 -2.47
N PRO A 417 26.90 15.08 -2.63
CA PRO A 417 25.76 14.25 -3.04
C PRO A 417 26.06 13.46 -4.31
N ARG A 418 25.81 12.15 -4.26
CA ARG A 418 25.96 11.23 -5.39
C ARG A 418 24.74 10.34 -5.58
N GLY A 419 24.63 9.78 -6.78
CA GLY A 419 23.54 8.91 -7.23
C GLY A 419 22.19 9.44 -6.76
N ARG A 420 21.58 8.71 -5.83
CA ARG A 420 20.21 8.96 -5.39
C ARG A 420 20.08 10.16 -4.44
N GLU A 421 21.16 10.60 -3.81
CA GLU A 421 21.20 11.84 -3.01
C GLU A 421 21.08 13.09 -3.89
N ILE A 422 21.46 13.01 -5.18
CA ILE A 422 21.41 14.17 -6.08
C ILE A 422 19.99 14.72 -6.19
N ALA A 423 18.99 13.85 -6.31
CA ALA A 423 17.58 14.26 -6.37
C ALA A 423 17.17 15.04 -5.11
N PHE A 424 17.51 14.54 -3.92
CA PHE A 424 17.20 15.21 -2.66
C PHE A 424 18.02 16.50 -2.46
N SER A 425 19.27 16.56 -2.91
CA SER A 425 20.07 17.80 -2.87
C SER A 425 19.39 18.93 -3.66
N LYS A 426 18.79 18.61 -4.82
CA LYS A 426 18.01 19.57 -5.62
C LYS A 426 16.74 20.00 -4.91
N VAL A 427 16.01 19.05 -4.34
CA VAL A 427 14.80 19.33 -3.54
C VAL A 427 15.13 20.26 -2.40
N PHE A 428 16.17 19.95 -1.62
CA PHE A 428 16.57 20.74 -0.45
C PHE A 428 17.04 22.15 -0.83
N SER A 429 17.91 22.29 -1.83
CA SER A 429 18.38 23.58 -2.33
C SER A 429 17.24 24.46 -2.82
N GLN A 430 16.37 23.93 -3.68
CA GLN A 430 15.31 24.71 -4.31
C GLN A 430 14.11 24.97 -3.39
N THR A 431 14.05 24.30 -2.24
CA THR A 431 12.99 24.47 -1.24
C THR A 431 13.52 24.97 0.11
N LYS A 432 14.77 25.45 0.20
CA LYS A 432 15.35 25.90 1.48
C LYS A 432 14.52 27.00 2.17
N ASN A 433 13.89 27.87 1.39
CA ASN A 433 13.01 28.92 1.92
C ASN A 433 11.59 28.44 2.27
N VAL A 434 11.27 27.16 2.06
CA VAL A 434 9.98 26.56 2.45
C VAL A 434 10.11 26.08 3.89
N THR A 435 9.31 26.66 4.80
CA THR A 435 9.26 26.30 6.22
C THR A 435 8.32 25.10 6.47
N GLY A 436 8.38 24.54 7.67
CA GLY A 436 7.45 23.48 8.12
C GLY A 436 7.61 22.13 7.42
N LYS A 437 8.80 21.82 6.88
CA LYS A 437 9.10 20.53 6.24
C LYS A 437 9.43 19.46 7.28
N VAL A 438 8.74 18.33 7.22
CA VAL A 438 8.97 17.14 8.07
C VAL A 438 8.92 15.91 7.19
N PHE A 439 9.86 14.99 7.36
CA PHE A 439 9.92 13.73 6.63
C PHE A 439 9.48 12.58 7.53
N LEU A 440 8.72 11.64 6.98
CA LEU A 440 8.22 10.44 7.67
C LEU A 440 8.51 9.20 6.83
N THR A 441 9.12 8.19 7.42
CA THR A 441 9.52 6.96 6.73
C THR A 441 9.42 5.71 7.62
N ALA A 442 9.58 4.54 7.01
CA ALA A 442 9.61 3.21 7.63
C ALA A 442 10.86 2.43 7.12
N ASP A 443 10.72 1.24 6.53
CA ASP A 443 11.75 0.43 5.84
C ASP A 443 12.81 -0.20 6.75
N VAL A 444 13.38 0.55 7.70
CA VAL A 444 14.57 0.10 8.46
C VAL A 444 14.26 -0.71 9.71
N HIS A 445 12.98 -0.92 10.03
CA HIS A 445 12.52 -1.83 11.09
C HIS A 445 12.98 -1.45 12.51
N TYR A 446 12.96 -0.16 12.80
CA TYR A 446 13.03 0.41 14.15
C TYR A 446 12.40 1.81 14.14
N THR A 447 12.31 2.45 15.32
CA THR A 447 11.87 3.84 15.40
C THR A 447 13.00 4.79 15.78
N ALA A 448 13.02 5.96 15.16
CA ALA A 448 14.07 6.97 15.37
C ALA A 448 13.56 8.39 15.10
N ALA A 449 14.21 9.36 15.74
CA ALA A 449 14.10 10.78 15.41
C ALA A 449 15.46 11.29 14.94
N ILE A 450 15.51 11.86 13.74
CA ILE A 450 16.73 12.31 13.10
C ILE A 450 16.61 13.80 12.80
N SER A 451 17.53 14.60 13.32
CA SER A 451 17.65 16.02 12.94
C SER A 451 18.63 16.16 11.79
N TYR A 452 18.42 17.15 10.92
CA TYR A 452 19.29 17.48 9.79
C TYR A 452 19.73 18.94 9.89
N GLU A 453 21.03 19.19 9.96
CA GLU A 453 21.59 20.53 10.14
C GLU A 453 22.71 20.81 9.12
N PRO A 454 22.66 21.94 8.39
CA PRO A 454 23.66 22.26 7.36
C PRO A 454 25.09 22.45 7.90
N ASP A 455 25.26 22.80 9.17
CA ASP A 455 26.58 22.98 9.78
C ASP A 455 27.31 21.65 10.04
N ARG A 456 26.54 20.55 10.18
CA ARG A 456 27.05 19.17 10.28
C ARG A 456 27.23 18.49 8.92
N ALA A 457 26.73 19.11 7.85
CA ALA A 457 26.64 18.50 6.53
C ALA A 457 27.84 18.82 5.63
N THR A 458 28.13 17.91 4.71
CA THR A 458 29.03 18.16 3.56
C THR A 458 28.30 19.00 2.50
N PHE A 459 27.06 18.67 2.17
CA PHE A 459 26.18 19.52 1.35
C PHE A 459 25.43 20.50 2.22
N ARG A 460 25.67 21.82 2.10
CA ARG A 460 25.14 22.82 3.03
C ARG A 460 24.00 23.70 2.51
N ASP A 461 23.61 23.53 1.25
CA ASP A 461 22.58 24.39 0.64
C ASP A 461 21.17 23.88 0.95
N PHE A 462 20.79 23.92 2.23
CA PHE A 462 19.46 23.58 2.70
C PHE A 462 19.14 24.28 4.03
N SER A 463 17.91 24.16 4.50
CA SER A 463 17.50 24.64 5.83
C SER A 463 17.15 23.45 6.73
N PRO A 464 17.37 23.57 8.05
CA PRO A 464 17.19 22.45 8.97
C PRO A 464 15.80 21.81 8.89
N PHE A 465 15.74 20.50 9.07
CA PHE A 465 14.51 19.73 9.09
C PHE A 465 14.65 18.47 9.95
N TRP A 466 13.53 17.76 10.12
CA TRP A 466 13.46 16.49 10.85
C TRP A 466 12.96 15.37 9.95
N GLU A 467 13.55 14.19 10.11
CA GLU A 467 13.00 12.92 9.63
C GLU A 467 12.63 12.06 10.85
N PHE A 468 11.45 11.46 10.82
CA PHE A 468 11.01 10.50 11.83
C PHE A 468 10.77 9.15 11.17
N VAL A 469 11.33 8.13 11.79
CA VAL A 469 11.26 6.75 11.33
C VAL A 469 10.32 6.00 12.26
N SER A 470 9.38 5.25 11.71
CA SER A 470 8.59 4.32 12.49
C SER A 470 8.26 3.05 11.71
N GLY A 471 8.67 1.94 12.31
CA GLY A 471 8.47 0.57 11.86
C GLY A 471 9.25 -0.37 12.79
N PRO A 472 9.10 -1.69 12.64
CA PRO A 472 8.09 -2.33 11.84
C PRO A 472 6.75 -2.40 12.59
N LEU A 473 5.64 -2.61 11.87
CA LEU A 473 4.35 -2.89 12.51
C LEU A 473 4.29 -4.33 13.04
N HIS A 474 4.74 -5.29 12.24
CA HIS A 474 4.84 -6.69 12.67
C HIS A 474 5.91 -7.51 11.91
N ALA A 475 6.72 -6.90 11.05
CA ALA A 475 7.92 -7.52 10.49
C ALA A 475 9.05 -7.69 11.52
N GLY A 476 10.14 -8.38 11.16
CA GLY A 476 11.24 -8.64 12.09
C GLY A 476 12.07 -7.38 12.36
N ALA A 477 12.33 -7.01 13.61
CA ALA A 477 13.07 -5.77 13.92
C ALA A 477 14.60 -5.92 13.75
N PHE A 478 15.28 -4.83 13.38
CA PHE A 478 16.72 -4.84 13.08
C PHE A 478 17.53 -3.79 13.87
N PRO A 479 18.84 -4.04 14.12
CA PRO A 479 19.71 -3.05 14.75
C PRO A 479 19.81 -1.75 13.98
N VAL A 480 20.14 -0.69 14.73
CA VAL A 480 20.35 0.64 14.16
C VAL A 480 21.43 0.63 13.08
N SER A 481 21.12 1.26 11.94
CA SER A 481 22.05 1.45 10.83
C SER A 481 22.81 2.77 10.97
N PRO A 482 24.06 2.85 10.46
CA PRO A 482 24.82 4.09 10.48
C PRO A 482 24.18 5.16 9.58
N LEU A 483 24.51 6.42 9.85
CA LEU A 483 24.07 7.56 9.07
C LEU A 483 25.16 8.04 8.12
N ASP A 484 24.76 8.41 6.91
CA ASP A 484 25.57 9.12 5.92
C ASP A 484 25.60 10.63 6.21
N ALA A 485 26.79 11.22 6.28
CA ALA A 485 26.95 12.62 6.68
C ALA A 485 26.63 13.65 5.58
N THR A 486 26.30 13.22 4.34
CA THR A 486 26.04 14.13 3.20
C THR A 486 25.10 15.29 3.56
N PHE A 487 24.01 15.01 4.29
CA PHE A 487 23.01 16.00 4.72
C PHE A 487 23.07 16.34 6.23
N GLY A 488 24.17 16.00 6.91
CA GLY A 488 24.37 16.33 8.33
C GLY A 488 23.33 15.75 9.31
N PRO A 489 22.90 14.49 9.16
CA PRO A 489 21.94 13.87 10.07
C PRO A 489 22.55 13.63 11.46
N ARG A 490 21.69 13.56 12.48
CA ARG A 490 22.02 13.03 13.80
C ARG A 490 20.83 12.30 14.37
N TYR A 491 21.05 11.07 14.86
CA TYR A 491 20.08 10.40 15.71
C TYR A 491 19.92 11.17 17.03
N GLU A 492 18.77 11.77 17.23
CA GLU A 492 18.37 12.40 18.50
C GLU A 492 17.68 11.39 19.42
N TYR A 493 17.08 10.36 18.81
CA TYR A 493 16.47 9.24 19.49
C TYR A 493 16.48 8.01 18.58
N VAL A 494 16.72 6.82 19.15
CA VAL A 494 16.57 5.52 18.46
C VAL A 494 16.11 4.48 19.47
N HIS A 495 15.13 3.65 19.08
CA HIS A 495 14.77 2.42 19.76
C HIS A 495 14.80 1.25 18.79
N ALA A 496 15.86 0.45 18.89
CA ALA A 496 16.16 -0.67 18.01
C ALA A 496 16.74 -1.86 18.82
N PRO A 497 16.51 -3.11 18.38
CA PRO A 497 17.10 -4.28 19.02
C PRO A 497 18.61 -4.37 18.79
N GLN A 498 19.30 -5.16 19.61
CA GLN A 498 20.72 -5.48 19.39
C GLN A 498 20.94 -6.60 18.36
N LYS A 499 19.93 -7.44 18.13
CA LYS A 499 19.99 -8.58 17.22
C LYS A 499 19.08 -8.35 16.02
N ALA A 500 19.53 -8.81 14.86
CA ALA A 500 18.75 -8.82 13.63
C ALA A 500 17.56 -9.78 13.72
N ASN A 501 16.54 -9.48 12.91
CA ASN A 501 15.32 -10.25 12.79
C ASN A 501 14.66 -10.59 14.15
N THR A 502 14.61 -9.60 15.04
CA THR A 502 13.99 -9.74 16.37
C THR A 502 12.48 -9.87 16.24
N SER A 503 11.90 -10.84 16.95
CA SER A 503 10.49 -11.21 16.78
C SER A 503 9.54 -10.08 17.18
N PRO A 504 8.34 -9.99 16.57
CA PRO A 504 7.28 -9.10 17.03
C PRO A 504 6.88 -9.29 18.50
N ALA A 505 7.08 -10.49 19.05
CA ALA A 505 6.84 -10.78 20.45
C ALA A 505 7.94 -10.26 21.41
N GLU A 506 9.05 -9.72 20.88
CA GLU A 506 10.21 -9.26 21.66
C GLU A 506 10.25 -7.73 21.86
N GLY A 507 9.18 -7.00 21.48
CA GLY A 507 8.94 -5.62 21.94
C GLY A 507 9.54 -4.49 21.10
N PHE A 508 9.84 -4.74 19.82
CA PHE A 508 10.44 -3.74 18.91
C PHE A 508 9.55 -3.42 17.71
N GLN A 509 8.25 -3.41 17.91
CA GLN A 509 7.26 -3.01 16.91
C GLN A 509 6.77 -1.59 17.22
N HIS A 510 6.61 -0.75 16.21
CA HIS A 510 6.40 0.69 16.38
C HIS A 510 5.39 1.28 15.41
N PHE A 511 4.76 2.36 15.86
CA PHE A 511 4.03 3.29 14.99
C PHE A 511 4.26 4.72 15.49
N GLY A 512 4.16 5.66 14.56
CA GLY A 512 4.28 7.07 14.86
C GLY A 512 2.90 7.73 15.01
N GLU A 513 2.79 8.69 15.93
CA GLU A 513 1.58 9.51 16.14
C GLU A 513 1.93 11.00 15.94
N VAL A 514 1.16 11.70 15.10
CA VAL A 514 1.32 13.13 14.85
C VAL A 514 0.05 13.87 15.20
N ARG A 515 0.20 14.97 15.95
CA ARG A 515 -0.89 15.88 16.30
C ARG A 515 -0.50 17.31 15.92
N ILE A 516 -1.42 18.05 15.29
CA ILE A 516 -1.26 19.48 15.00
C ILE A 516 -2.39 20.22 15.68
N ALA A 517 -2.05 21.05 16.67
CA ALA A 517 -3.03 21.88 17.37
C ALA A 517 -3.43 23.07 16.50
N LYS A 518 -4.73 23.31 16.30
CA LYS A 518 -5.22 24.36 15.39
C LYS A 518 -4.83 25.78 15.81
N ASP A 519 -4.76 26.03 17.11
CA ASP A 519 -4.61 27.37 17.68
C ASP A 519 -3.15 27.79 17.73
N THR A 520 -2.27 26.90 18.19
CA THR A 520 -0.81 27.16 18.28
C THR A 520 -0.08 26.78 16.99
N LYS A 521 -0.69 25.93 16.16
CA LYS A 521 -0.11 25.30 14.97
C LYS A 521 1.14 24.46 15.25
N VAL A 522 1.41 24.12 16.52
CA VAL A 522 2.52 23.23 16.89
C VAL A 522 2.23 21.83 16.37
N LEU A 523 3.22 21.22 15.72
CA LEU A 523 3.21 19.81 15.32
C LEU A 523 3.96 19.01 16.38
N THR A 524 3.27 18.07 17.01
CA THR A 524 3.83 17.13 17.98
C THR A 524 3.95 15.77 17.33
N VAL A 525 5.17 15.23 17.33
CA VAL A 525 5.47 13.85 16.91
C VAL A 525 5.72 13.00 18.15
N ALA A 526 5.03 11.88 18.26
CA ALA A 526 5.31 10.83 19.24
C ALA A 526 5.72 9.55 18.52
N LEU A 527 6.78 8.91 19.02
CA LEU A 527 7.21 7.58 18.58
C LEU A 527 6.72 6.57 19.61
N CYS A 528 5.87 5.63 19.18
CA CYS A 528 5.17 4.71 20.05
C CYS A 528 5.61 3.27 19.81
N ASP A 529 5.59 2.45 20.87
CA ASP A 529 5.66 0.99 20.72
C ASP A 529 4.31 0.39 20.30
N SER A 530 4.26 -0.92 20.09
CA SER A 530 3.05 -1.65 19.70
C SER A 530 1.96 -1.72 20.76
N HIS A 531 2.26 -1.36 22.01
CA HIS A 531 1.28 -1.20 23.09
C HIS A 531 0.76 0.23 23.19
N GLY A 532 1.29 1.14 22.36
CA GLY A 532 0.94 2.56 22.35
C GLY A 532 1.62 3.36 23.47
N GLN A 533 2.64 2.81 24.11
CA GLN A 533 3.49 3.59 25.01
C GLN A 533 4.30 4.59 24.18
N VAL A 534 4.24 5.86 24.57
CA VAL A 534 5.08 6.90 23.97
C VAL A 534 6.50 6.72 24.48
N LEU A 535 7.44 6.47 23.57
CA LEU A 535 8.85 6.29 23.87
C LEU A 535 9.65 7.59 23.72
N TYR A 536 9.24 8.44 22.78
CA TYR A 536 9.85 9.74 22.51
C TYR A 536 8.82 10.74 22.01
N THR A 537 9.03 12.03 22.28
CA THR A 537 8.16 13.12 21.80
C THR A 537 9.00 14.30 21.32
N LYS A 538 8.59 14.90 20.21
CA LYS A 538 9.16 16.13 19.69
C LYS A 538 8.07 17.12 19.28
N GLU A 539 8.12 18.30 19.87
CA GLU A 539 7.33 19.45 19.40
C GLU A 539 8.14 20.27 18.40
N LEU A 540 7.49 20.65 17.30
CA LEU A 540 8.02 21.51 16.26
C LEU A 540 7.11 22.74 16.13
N THR A 541 7.72 23.92 16.15
CA THR A 541 7.03 25.20 15.94
C THR A 541 7.15 25.62 14.47
N PRO A 542 6.08 26.20 13.89
CA PRO A 542 6.00 26.50 12.46
C PRO A 542 6.89 27.65 11.97
#